data_AF-A0A3D5I7I0-F1
#
_entry.id   AF-A0A3D5I7I0-F1
#
_cell.length_a   1.000
_cell.length_b   1.000
_cell.length_c   1.000
_cell.angle_alpha   90.00
_cell.angle_beta   90.00
_cell.angle_gamma   90.00
#
_symmetry.space_group_name_H-M   'P 1'
#
loop_
_entity.id
_entity.type
_entity.pdbx_description
1 polymer ?
#
loop_
_entity_poly.entity_id
_entity_poly.type
_entity_poly.pdbx_seq_one_letter_code
_entity_poly.pdbx_strand_id
1 'polypeptide(L)' 'MEKSPLAPEKMPDLLPVKGFRLAVAESGIKYQDRPDLMLLVADQPAVIAGVLTTSRTASAPVDWCRKVLEGGTA' A
#
# COMPACT_ATOMS: atom_id res chain seq x y z
N MET A 1 -23.33 6.00 0.23
CA MET A 1 -22.85 5.01 -0.77
C MET A 1 -23.40 3.66 -0.36
N GLU A 2 -24.02 2.94 -1.29
CA GLU A 2 -24.53 1.59 -1.04
C GLU A 2 -23.34 0.61 -0.93
N LYS A 3 -23.45 -0.41 -0.06
CA LYS A 3 -22.37 -1.37 0.20
C LYS A 3 -22.08 -2.15 -1.09
N SER A 4 -20.81 -2.26 -1.48
CA SER A 4 -20.40 -3.03 -2.67
C SER A 4 -20.90 -4.48 -2.57
N PRO A 5 -21.39 -5.09 -3.66
CA PRO A 5 -21.79 -6.50 -3.67
C PRO A 5 -20.61 -7.47 -3.45
N LEU A 6 -19.37 -6.97 -3.59
CA LEU A 6 -18.14 -7.72 -3.31
C LEU A 6 -17.65 -7.53 -1.86
N ALA A 7 -18.27 -6.64 -1.10
CA ALA A 7 -17.84 -6.40 0.28
C ALA A 7 -18.28 -7.56 1.17
N PRO A 8 -17.36 -8.18 1.94
CA PRO A 8 -17.73 -9.24 2.86
C PRO A 8 -18.74 -8.74 3.91
N GLU A 9 -19.51 -9.66 4.47
CA GLU A 9 -20.47 -9.34 5.53
C GLU A 9 -19.77 -8.73 6.76
N LYS A 10 -18.63 -9.32 7.14
CA LYS A 10 -17.76 -8.86 8.23
C LYS A 10 -16.32 -8.74 7.74
N MET A 11 -15.65 -7.67 8.13
CA MET A 11 -14.20 -7.51 7.92
C MET A 11 -13.45 -8.28 9.02
N PRO A 12 -12.37 -9.02 8.70
CA PRO A 12 -11.57 -9.66 9.74
C PRO A 12 -10.88 -8.62 10.64
N ASP A 13 -10.63 -9.01 11.89
CA ASP A 13 -9.78 -8.24 12.79
C ASP A 13 -8.33 -8.37 12.31
N LEU A 14 -7.78 -7.28 11.78
CA LEU A 14 -6.39 -7.23 11.33
C LEU A 14 -5.49 -6.88 12.50
N LEU A 15 -4.76 -7.88 13.00
CA LEU A 15 -3.77 -7.67 14.05
C LEU A 15 -2.51 -6.99 13.50
N PRO A 16 -1.84 -6.13 14.29
CA PRO A 16 -0.56 -5.54 13.89
C PRO A 16 0.48 -6.61 13.57
N VAL A 17 1.25 -6.40 12.50
CA VAL A 17 2.41 -7.24 12.17
C VAL A 17 3.61 -6.72 12.96
N LYS A 18 4.20 -7.57 13.80
CA LYS A 18 5.37 -7.18 14.60
C LYS A 18 6.52 -6.70 13.69
N GLY A 19 7.12 -5.57 14.04
CA GLY A 19 8.21 -4.95 13.27
C GLY A 19 7.74 -4.09 12.10
N PHE A 20 6.42 -3.91 11.93
CA PHE A 20 5.84 -2.99 10.96
C PHE A 20 4.90 -1.99 11.64
N ARG A 21 4.96 -0.74 11.19
CA ARG A 21 4.05 0.34 11.60
C ARG A 21 3.28 0.84 10.39
N LEU A 22 1.97 1.00 10.54
CA LEU A 22 1.08 1.50 9.51
C LEU A 22 0.39 2.77 10.00
N ALA A 23 0.33 3.78 9.14
CA ALA A 23 -0.43 4.98 9.37
C ALA A 23 -1.17 5.40 8.09
N VAL A 24 -2.27 6.13 8.28
CA VAL A 24 -3.00 6.79 7.20
C VAL A 24 -3.14 8.27 7.51
N ALA A 25 -3.23 9.09 6.47
CA ALA A 25 -3.39 10.53 6.60
C ALA A 25 -4.36 11.06 5.53
N GLU A 26 -5.01 12.17 5.86
CA GLU A 26 -5.80 12.98 4.92
C GLU A 26 -4.87 14.03 4.31
N SER A 27 -4.22 13.68 3.21
CA SER A 27 -3.30 14.59 2.50
C SER A 27 -4.04 15.60 1.62
N GLY A 28 -5.31 15.33 1.29
CA GLY A 28 -6.16 16.22 0.49
C GLY A 28 -5.78 16.26 -0.99
N ILE A 29 -4.96 15.31 -1.47
CA ILE A 29 -4.47 15.28 -2.87
C ILE A 29 -5.63 15.02 -3.83
N LYS A 30 -6.58 14.16 -3.46
CA LYS A 30 -7.70 13.80 -4.32
C LYS A 30 -9.07 14.12 -3.71
N TYR A 31 -9.25 13.84 -2.42
CA TYR A 31 -10.52 13.99 -1.72
C TYR A 31 -10.31 14.66 -0.36
N GLN A 32 -11.30 15.46 0.08
CA GLN A 32 -11.35 16.04 1.41
C GLN A 32 -12.09 15.10 2.38
N ASP A 33 -11.80 15.23 3.67
CA ASP A 33 -12.46 14.50 4.76
C ASP A 33 -12.40 12.97 4.61
N ARG A 34 -11.30 12.48 4.01
CA ARG A 34 -11.07 11.06 3.75
C ARG A 34 -9.57 10.73 3.72
N PRO A 35 -9.12 9.67 4.41
CA PRO A 35 -7.75 9.19 4.26
C PRO A 35 -7.45 8.80 2.81
N ASP A 36 -6.41 9.41 2.25
CA ASP A 36 -5.99 9.26 0.86
C ASP A 36 -4.49 8.97 0.70
N LEU A 37 -3.74 8.98 1.81
CA LEU A 37 -2.36 8.57 1.89
C LEU A 37 -2.18 7.47 2.95
N MET A 38 -1.40 6.44 2.62
CA MET A 38 -0.99 5.39 3.54
C MET A 38 0.53 5.28 3.57
N LEU A 39 1.09 5.09 4.75
CA LEU A 39 2.50 4.78 4.96
C LEU A 39 2.63 3.48 5.75
N LEU A 40 3.48 2.57 5.26
CA LEU A 40 3.93 1.38 5.96
C LEU A 40 5.44 1.49 6.14
N VAL A 41 5.92 1.27 7.36
CA VAL A 41 7.34 1.33 7.71
C VAL A 41 7.75 0.03 8.38
N ALA A 42 8.82 -0.58 7.89
CA ALA A 42 9.52 -1.63 8.61
C ALA A 42 10.45 -0.99 9.65
N ASP A 43 10.43 -1.48 10.89
CA ASP A 43 11.28 -0.94 11.96
C ASP A 43 12.76 -1.25 11.76
N GLN A 44 13.08 -2.23 10.90
CA GLN A 44 14.41 -2.67 10.49
C GLN A 44 14.39 -2.99 8.99
N PRO A 45 15.55 -3.08 8.31
CA PRO A 45 15.58 -3.51 6.92
C PRO A 45 14.85 -4.84 6.72
N ALA A 46 13.98 -4.89 5.71
CA ALA A 46 13.13 -6.03 5.44
C ALA A 46 13.44 -6.62 4.06
N VAL A 47 13.48 -7.94 3.96
CA VAL A 47 13.54 -8.62 2.67
C VAL A 47 12.23 -8.36 1.93
N ILE A 48 12.32 -7.90 0.68
CA ILE A 48 11.16 -7.56 -0.14
C ILE A 48 11.12 -8.38 -1.42
N ALA A 49 9.90 -8.67 -1.86
CA ALA A 49 9.60 -9.22 -3.18
C ALA A 49 8.27 -8.63 -3.65
N GLY A 50 8.09 -8.51 -4.96
CA GLY A 50 6.86 -7.96 -5.52
C GLY A 50 6.72 -8.24 -7.01
N VAL A 51 5.47 -8.34 -7.46
CA VAL A 51 5.10 -8.37 -8.87
C VAL A 51 4.42 -7.06 -9.22
N LEU A 52 4.66 -6.59 -10.45
CA LEU A 52 4.18 -5.28 -10.92
C LEU A 52 3.36 -5.47 -12.21
N THR A 53 2.53 -4.49 -12.53
CA THR A 53 1.71 -4.53 -13.76
C THR A 53 2.57 -4.66 -15.02
N THR A 54 2.08 -5.43 -15.99
CA THR A 54 2.68 -5.59 -17.33
C THR A 54 2.11 -4.59 -18.35
N SER A 55 1.26 -3.66 -17.91
CA SER A 55 0.67 -2.64 -18.79
C SER A 55 1.76 -1.80 -19.48
N ARG A 56 1.53 -1.50 -20.77
CA ARG A 56 2.37 -0.58 -21.55
C ARG A 56 2.25 0.88 -21.11
N THR A 57 1.25 1.20 -20.28
CA THR A 57 0.97 2.54 -19.74
C THR A 57 1.20 2.58 -18.22
N ALA A 58 2.26 1.92 -17.74
CA ALA A 58 2.63 1.96 -16.32
C ALA A 58 2.98 3.40 -15.87
N SER A 59 2.61 3.74 -14.63
CA SER A 59 2.89 5.04 -14.05
C SER A 59 4.28 5.09 -13.40
N ALA A 60 4.80 6.29 -13.19
CA ALA A 60 6.12 6.51 -12.59
C ALA A 60 6.38 5.76 -11.25
N PRO A 61 5.40 5.59 -10.33
CA PRO A 61 5.61 4.78 -9.12
C PRO A 61 5.92 3.31 -9.41
N VAL A 62 5.38 2.74 -10.49
CA VAL A 62 5.69 1.36 -10.90
C VAL A 62 7.15 1.25 -11.32
N ASP A 63 7.65 2.23 -12.09
CA ASP A 63 9.06 2.27 -12.52
C ASP A 63 10.01 2.46 -11.33
N TRP A 64 9.61 3.27 -10.35
CA TRP A 64 10.35 3.41 -9.09
C TRP A 64 10.42 2.08 -8.33
N CYS A 65 9.29 1.40 -8.15
CA CYS A 65 9.25 0.12 -7.46
C CYS A 65 10.11 -0.95 -8.16
N ARG A 66 10.17 -0.98 -9.50
CA ARG A 66 11.08 -1.90 -10.23
C ARG A 66 12.53 -1.74 -9.76
N LYS A 67 13.02 -0.49 -9.74
CA LYS A 67 14.40 -0.18 -9.32
C LYS A 67 14.66 -0.55 -7.87
N VAL A 68 13.72 -0.29 -6.97
CA VAL A 68 13.86 -0.65 -5.55
C VAL A 68 13.90 -2.16 -5.36
N LEU A 69 13.02 -2.90 -6.05
CA LEU A 69 12.92 -4.36 -5.92
C LEU A 69 14.18 -5.09 -6.40
N GLU A 70 14.97 -4.52 -7.31
CA GLU A 70 16.27 -5.07 -7.71
C GLU A 70 17.24 -5.23 -6.52
N GLY A 71 17.12 -4.40 -5.48
CA GLY A 71 17.93 -4.50 -4.27
C GLY A 71 17.52 -5.62 -3.30
N GLY A 72 16.30 -6.18 -3.43
CA GLY A 72 15.80 -7.26 -2.59
C GLY A 72 15.59 -6.94 -1.10
N THR A 73 15.90 -5.72 -0.66
CA THR A 73 15.73 -5.25 0.73
C THR A 73 15.22 -3.81 0.73
N ALA A 74 14.31 -3.47 1.64
CA ALA A 74 13.84 -2.09 1.92
C ALA A 74 14.23 -1.64 3.32
#